data_AF-A0AAU7BXE2-F1
#
_entry.id   AF-A0AAU7BXE2-F1
#
_cell.length_a   1.000
_cell.length_b   1.000
_cell.length_c   1.000
_cell.angle_alpha   90.00
_cell.angle_beta   90.00
_cell.angle_gamma   90.00
#
_symmetry.space_group_name_H-M   'P 1'
#
loop_
_entity.id
_entity.type
_entity.pdbx_description
1 polymer ?
#
loop_
_entity_poly.entity_id
_entity_poly.type
_entity_poly.pdbx_seq_one_letter_code
_entity_poly.pdbx_strand_id
1 'polypeptide(L)' 'MDTLKNKSINEAALKQAEQKLKNLKVGLSNINDTDFGLCFKCHNQIPLGRILLVPHARYCVNCAS' A
#
# COMPACT_ATOMS: atom_id res chain seq x y z
N MET A 1 -22.94 -23.67 12.44
CA MET A 1 -22.03 -22.79 11.68
C MET A 1 -20.62 -23.10 12.15
N ASP A 2 -19.78 -23.62 11.25
CA ASP A 2 -18.48 -24.22 11.56
C ASP A 2 -17.42 -23.18 11.98
N THR A 3 -16.91 -23.32 13.19
CA THR A 3 -15.88 -22.47 13.80
C THR A 3 -14.56 -22.44 13.03
N LEU A 4 -14.28 -23.47 12.22
CA LEU A 4 -13.08 -23.58 11.38
C LEU A 4 -13.05 -22.55 10.24
N LYS A 5 -14.19 -22.26 9.59
CA LYS A 5 -14.22 -21.26 8.50
C LYS A 5 -14.05 -19.84 9.02
N ASN A 6 -14.58 -19.53 10.20
CA ASN A 6 -14.42 -18.19 10.79
C ASN A 6 -12.96 -17.92 11.18
N LYS A 7 -12.22 -18.93 11.64
CA LYS A 7 -10.80 -18.77 11.98
C LYS A 7 -9.95 -18.41 10.76
N SER A 8 -10.12 -19.10 9.63
CA SER A 8 -9.33 -18.84 8.42
C SER A 8 -9.65 -17.47 7.79
N ILE A 9 -10.92 -17.04 7.83
CA ILE A 9 -11.31 -15.69 7.38
C ILE A 9 -10.67 -14.61 8.25
N ASN A 10 -10.68 -14.80 9.58
CA ASN A 10 -10.06 -13.85 10.51
C ASN A 10 -8.53 -13.78 10.33
N GLU A 11 -7.87 -14.91 10.10
CA GLU A 11 -6.42 -14.95 9.83
C GLU A 11 -6.06 -14.22 8.53
N ALA A 12 -6.86 -14.38 7.47
CA ALA A 12 -6.65 -13.67 6.21
C ALA A 12 -6.83 -12.15 6.38
N ALA A 13 -7.86 -11.72 7.12
CA ALA A 13 -8.12 -10.32 7.42
C ALA A 13 -6.99 -9.70 8.26
N LEU A 14 -6.50 -10.43 9.29
CA LEU A 14 -5.37 -10.00 10.11
C LEU A 14 -4.12 -9.79 9.27
N LYS A 15 -3.77 -10.77 8.42
CA LYS A 15 -2.59 -10.69 7.55
C LYS A 15 -2.67 -9.50 6.58
N GLN A 16 -3.85 -9.20 6.04
CA GLN A 16 -4.05 -8.02 5.20
C GLN A 16 -3.86 -6.71 5.98
N ALA A 17 -4.39 -6.64 7.21
CA ALA A 17 -4.24 -5.47 8.07
C ALA A 17 -2.76 -5.24 8.45
N GLU A 18 -2.03 -6.30 8.80
CA GLU A 18 -0.59 -6.24 9.09
C GLU A 18 0.22 -5.77 7.88
N GLN A 19 -0.07 -6.30 6.69
CA GLN A 19 0.59 -5.88 5.46
C GLN A 19 0.30 -4.41 5.13
N LYS A 20 -0.95 -3.97 5.32
CA LYS A 20 -1.33 -2.56 5.15
C LYS A 20 -0.57 -1.66 6.13
N LEU A 21 -0.50 -2.05 7.40
CA LEU A 21 0.24 -1.31 8.43
C LEU A 21 1.74 -1.21 8.07
N LYS A 22 2.35 -2.32 7.67
CA LYS A 22 3.75 -2.35 7.22
C LYS A 22 3.99 -1.38 6.06
N ASN A 23 3.12 -1.40 5.05
CA ASN A 23 3.24 -0.51 3.91
C ASN A 23 3.06 0.96 4.30
N LEU A 24 2.11 1.28 5.19
CA LEU A 24 1.91 2.64 5.68
C LEU A 24 3.12 3.17 6.45
N LYS A 25 3.77 2.34 7.28
CA LYS A 25 5.02 2.71 7.96
C LYS A 25 6.13 3.08 6.97
N VAL A 26 6.26 2.33 5.88
CA VAL A 26 7.21 2.64 4.79
C VAL A 26 6.82 3.92 4.04
N GLY A 27 5.53 4.12 3.75
CA GLY A 27 5.06 5.37 3.14
C GLY A 27 5.38 6.59 4.00
N LEU A 28 5.15 6.47 5.33
CA LEU A 28 5.45 7.51 6.30
C LEU A 28 6.94 7.81 6.43
N SER A 29 7.82 6.79 6.37
CA SER A 29 9.27 7.02 6.45
C SER A 29 9.82 7.82 5.27
N ASN A 30 9.10 7.83 4.15
CA ASN A 30 9.58 8.40 2.89
C ASN A 30 8.89 9.72 2.53
N ILE A 31 8.00 10.26 3.39
CA ILE A 31 7.23 11.47 3.06
C ILE A 31 8.09 12.73 2.88
N ASN A 32 9.27 12.76 3.52
CA ASN A 32 10.24 13.85 3.43
C ASN A 32 11.35 13.56 2.40
N ASP A 33 11.27 12.44 1.69
CA ASP A 33 12.20 12.10 0.63
C ASP A 33 11.98 13.04 -0.57
N THR A 34 13.07 13.47 -1.22
CA THR A 34 12.99 14.28 -2.44
C THR A 34 12.28 13.55 -3.58
N ASP A 35 12.32 12.22 -3.56
CA ASP A 35 11.69 11.37 -4.57
C ASP A 35 10.25 10.97 -4.20
N PHE A 36 9.71 11.50 -3.10
CA PHE A 36 8.33 11.23 -2.72
C PHE A 36 7.35 11.65 -3.81
N GLY A 37 6.44 10.74 -4.16
CA GLY A 37 5.48 10.96 -5.23
C GLY A 37 6.03 10.70 -6.63
N LEU A 38 7.26 10.20 -6.79
CA LEU A 38 7.76 9.68 -8.07
C LEU A 38 7.58 8.16 -8.16
N CYS A 39 7.22 7.69 -9.35
CA CYS A 39 7.11 6.27 -9.64
C CYS A 39 8.49 5.63 -9.66
N PHE A 40 8.71 4.59 -8.86
CA PHE A 40 9.99 3.89 -8.80
C PHE A 40 10.42 3.25 -10.13
N LYS A 41 9.48 2.96 -11.04
CA LYS A 41 9.76 2.31 -12.33
C LYS A 41 10.06 3.29 -13.45
N CYS A 42 9.23 4.33 -13.59
CA CYS A 42 9.30 5.25 -14.73
C CYS A 42 9.67 6.67 -14.35
N HIS A 43 9.87 6.96 -13.06
CA HIS A 43 10.21 8.28 -12.51
C HIS A 43 9.21 9.40 -12.81
N ASN A 44 8.05 9.07 -13.40
CA ASN A 44 6.94 10.00 -13.56
C ASN A 44 6.20 10.20 -12.22
N GLN A 45 5.54 11.35 -12.09
CA GLN A 45 4.71 11.65 -10.92
C GLN A 45 3.59 10.61 -10.73
N ILE A 46 3.43 10.15 -9.50
CA ILE A 46 2.28 9.37 -9.06
C ILE A 46 1.10 10.34 -8.93
N PRO A 47 -0.06 10.08 -9.56
CA PRO A 47 -1.20 10.98 -9.46
C PRO A 47 -1.61 11.24 -8.01
N LEU A 48 -1.87 12.50 -7.66
CA LEU A 48 -2.23 12.88 -6.28
C LEU A 48 -3.41 12.06 -5.74
N GLY A 49 -4.44 11.82 -6.56
CA GLY A 49 -5.57 10.98 -6.16
C GLY A 49 -5.17 9.55 -5.77
N ARG A 50 -4.12 9.00 -6.39
CA ARG A 50 -3.56 7.70 -6.02
C ARG A 50 -2.81 7.76 -4.68
N ILE A 51 -2.07 8.83 -4.43
CA ILE A 51 -1.38 9.04 -3.14
C ILE A 51 -2.42 9.20 -2.02
N LEU A 52 -3.49 9.95 -2.24
CA LEU A 52 -4.56 10.13 -1.24
C LEU A 52 -5.29 8.82 -0.92
N LEU A 53 -5.51 7.96 -1.93
CA LEU A 53 -6.16 6.66 -1.74
C LEU A 53 -5.19 5.60 -1.16
N VAL A 54 -3.94 5.62 -1.62
CA VAL A 54 -2.89 4.65 -1.30
C VAL A 54 -1.57 5.41 -1.05
N PRO A 55 -1.37 5.97 0.15
CA PRO A 55 -0.23 6.85 0.43
C PRO A 55 1.12 6.14 0.42
N HIS A 56 1.12 4.81 0.45
CA HIS A 56 2.31 3.96 0.31
C HIS A 56 2.55 3.49 -1.13
N ALA A 57 1.86 4.06 -2.13
CA ALA A 57 2.05 3.70 -3.53
C ALA A 57 3.48 4.06 -3.98
N ARG A 58 4.22 3.04 -4.46
CA ARG A 58 5.56 3.22 -5.05
C ARG A 58 5.57 3.32 -6.58
N TYR A 59 4.41 3.11 -7.20
CA TYR A 59 4.27 3.06 -8.66
C TYR A 59 3.08 3.91 -9.12
N CYS A 60 3.21 4.55 -10.28
CA CYS A 60 2.11 5.26 -10.92
C CYS A 60 1.03 4.30 -11.46
N VAL A 61 -0.13 4.83 -11.85
CA VAL A 61 -1.26 4.06 -12.43
C VAL A 61 -0.80 3.10 -13.53
N ASN A 62 0.03 3.57 -14.46
CA ASN A 62 0.51 2.79 -15.60
C ASN A 62 1.52 1.70 -15.22
N CYS A 63 2.25 1.85 -14.11
CA CYS A 63 3.32 0.91 -13.73
C CYS A 63 2.89 -0.12 -12.68
N ALA A 64 1.74 0.09 -12.04
CA ALA A 64 1.19 -0.87 -11.08
C ALA A 64 0.21 -1.87 -11.71
N SER A 65 -0.11 -1.66 -12.99
CA SER A 65 -0.83 -2.60 -13.84
C SER A 65 0.05 -3.77 -14.25
#